data_AF-A0A946LJ34-F1
#
_entry.id   AF-A0A946LJ34-F1
#
_cell.length_a   1.000
_cell.length_b   1.000
_cell.length_c   1.000
_cell.angle_alpha   90.00
_cell.angle_beta   90.00
_cell.angle_gamma   90.00
#
_symmetry.space_group_name_H-M   'P 1'
#
loop_
_entity.id
_entity.type
_entity.pdbx_description
1 polymer ?
#
loop_
_entity_poly.entity_id
_entity_poly.type
_entity_poly.pdbx_seq_one_letter_code
_entity_poly.pdbx_strand_id
1 'polypeptide(L)'
;MSDRRNPFGVPPEQTSPASPPDIFESLPVAAPRERDRAWERKHQNRKVVYRGVDPKAALQVRQIADELKVPTGEVARALLEYGLDAYSRGDLNLSPRPNPARLRMTLFPSKDAPARKVKKAGKRKPSKEEAWRVITTWRNFSPELKHEIAVLASDKGLDVPVGELVSVFLQYALKAYESGDLALQPVEKITRYSLALGGDF
;
A
#
# COMPACT_ATOMS: atom_id res chain seq x y z
N MET A 1 44.49 53.21 71.41
CA MET A 1 43.03 53.44 71.43
C MET A 1 42.40 52.46 70.47
N SER A 2 41.52 51.64 71.02
CA SER A 2 40.83 50.51 70.42
C SER A 2 39.87 50.88 69.31
N ASP A 3 39.83 50.08 68.24
CA ASP A 3 38.55 49.79 67.59
C ASP A 3 38.42 48.30 67.26
N ARG A 4 37.18 47.85 67.39
CA ARG A 4 36.76 46.50 67.76
C ARG A 4 36.63 45.57 66.57
N ARG A 5 36.80 44.27 66.87
CA ARG A 5 36.34 43.12 66.10
C ARG A 5 34.93 43.37 65.57
N ASN A 6 34.76 43.35 64.25
CA ASN A 6 33.46 43.16 63.64
C ASN A 6 33.42 41.70 63.11
N PRO A 7 32.84 40.75 63.87
CA PRO A 7 32.83 39.32 63.53
C PRO A 7 31.81 38.96 62.43
N PHE A 8 31.17 39.95 61.81
CA PHE A 8 30.20 39.77 60.73
C PHE A 8 30.66 40.48 59.46
N GLY A 9 31.92 40.25 59.07
CA GLY A 9 32.40 40.58 57.73
C GLY A 9 31.47 39.95 56.68
N VAL A 10 31.06 40.77 55.72
CA VAL A 10 30.13 40.44 54.63
C VAL A 10 30.51 39.08 54.04
N PRO A 11 29.61 38.07 54.00
CA PRO A 11 29.91 36.81 53.35
C PRO A 11 30.24 37.08 51.87
N PRO A 12 31.29 36.48 51.30
CA PRO A 12 31.50 36.56 49.86
C PRO A 12 30.25 36.01 49.16
N GLU A 13 29.77 36.73 48.15
CA GLU A 13 28.65 36.32 47.29
C GLU A 13 28.79 34.84 46.93
N GLN A 14 27.88 34.04 47.49
CA GLN A 14 27.73 32.65 47.13
C GLN A 14 27.30 32.63 45.66
N THR A 15 28.25 32.33 44.78
CA THR A 15 27.96 31.91 43.42
C THR A 15 27.08 30.67 43.52
N SER A 16 25.80 30.85 43.25
CA SER A 16 24.82 29.77 43.23
C SER A 16 25.31 28.73 42.20
N PRO A 17 25.37 27.43 42.53
CA PRO A 17 25.71 26.42 41.54
C PRO A 17 24.63 26.45 40.46
N ALA A 18 25.07 26.53 39.20
CA ALA A 18 24.19 26.50 38.03
C ALA A 18 23.16 25.37 38.17
N SER A 19 21.88 25.71 38.01
CA SER A 19 20.79 24.75 37.91
C SER A 19 21.24 23.61 36.98
N PRO A 20 21.06 22.33 37.36
CA PRO A 20 21.28 21.25 36.40
C PRO A 20 20.41 21.53 35.16
N PRO A 21 20.93 21.25 33.94
CA PRO A 21 20.18 21.46 32.71
C PRO A 21 18.88 20.66 32.75
N ASP A 22 17.82 21.24 32.16
CA ASP A 22 16.50 20.61 32.09
C ASP A 22 16.62 19.23 31.43
N ILE A 23 15.97 18.22 32.02
CA ILE A 23 16.10 16.81 31.62
C ILE A 23 15.78 16.66 30.13
N PHE A 24 14.81 17.44 29.62
CA PHE A 24 14.43 17.41 28.22
C PHE A 24 15.48 18.01 27.27
N GLU A 25 16.31 18.96 27.73
CA GLU A 25 17.40 19.54 26.94
C GLU A 25 18.64 18.64 26.91
N SER A 26 18.80 17.78 27.92
CA SER A 26 19.91 16.82 28.01
C SER A 26 19.68 15.50 27.26
N LEU A 27 18.45 15.26 26.77
CA LEU A 27 18.16 14.09 25.94
C LEU A 27 18.73 14.30 24.52
N PRO A 28 19.67 13.47 24.04
CA PRO A 28 20.15 13.58 22.67
C PRO A 28 19.00 13.24 21.71
N VAL A 29 18.58 14.23 20.92
CA VAL A 29 17.66 14.01 19.80
C VAL A 29 18.35 13.07 18.83
N ALA A 30 17.79 11.87 18.65
CA ALA A 30 18.33 10.90 17.72
C ALA A 30 18.40 11.51 16.31
N ALA A 31 19.62 11.63 15.76
CA ALA A 31 19.81 12.11 14.42
C ALA A 31 19.02 11.23 13.43
N PRO A 32 18.40 11.80 12.38
CA PRO A 32 17.72 11.02 11.36
C PRO A 32 18.66 9.96 10.79
N ARG A 33 18.33 8.68 11.01
CA ARG A 33 19.12 7.57 10.49
C ARG A 33 18.91 7.46 8.98
N GLU A 34 19.96 7.65 8.20
CA GLU A 34 19.94 7.31 6.78
C GLU A 34 19.84 5.79 6.62
N ARG A 35 18.73 5.35 6.02
CA ARG A 35 18.49 3.94 5.71
C ARG A 35 18.94 3.67 4.29
N ASP A 36 19.85 2.71 4.11
CA ASP A 36 20.17 2.20 2.77
C ASP A 36 18.94 1.51 2.16
N ARG A 37 18.49 2.02 1.02
CA ARG A 37 17.37 1.50 0.23
C ARG A 37 17.82 0.92 -1.11
N ALA A 38 19.12 0.72 -1.32
CA ALA A 38 19.66 0.18 -2.58
C ALA A 38 19.03 -1.16 -2.94
N TRP A 39 18.85 -2.05 -1.96
CA TRP A 39 18.18 -3.34 -2.18
C TRP A 39 16.72 -3.18 -2.63
N GLU A 40 15.96 -2.29 -1.97
CA GLU A 40 14.55 -2.04 -2.31
C GLU A 40 14.39 -1.46 -3.72
N ARG A 41 15.27 -0.54 -4.12
CA ARG A 41 15.29 0.03 -5.48
C ARG A 41 15.57 -1.05 -6.52
N LYS A 42 16.56 -1.92 -6.27
CA LYS A 42 16.91 -3.03 -7.19
C LYS A 42 15.78 -4.06 -7.35
N HIS A 43 14.95 -4.26 -6.33
CA HIS A 43 13.87 -5.25 -6.34
C HIS A 43 12.47 -4.65 -6.51
N GLN A 44 12.37 -3.38 -6.90
CA GLN A 44 11.09 -2.69 -7.05
C GLN A 44 10.20 -3.32 -8.13
N ASN A 45 10.81 -3.96 -9.13
CA ASN A 45 10.11 -4.69 -10.20
C ASN A 45 9.32 -5.91 -9.68
N ARG A 46 9.79 -6.57 -8.61
CA ARG A 46 9.13 -7.74 -7.98
C ARG A 46 8.02 -7.36 -7.00
N LYS A 47 7.83 -6.06 -6.76
CA LYS A 47 6.79 -5.52 -5.88
C LYS A 47 5.72 -4.84 -6.73
N VAL A 48 4.47 -5.16 -6.43
CA VAL A 48 3.32 -4.55 -7.07
C VAL A 48 2.40 -3.94 -6.03
N VAL A 49 1.91 -2.75 -6.35
CA VAL A 49 1.04 -1.95 -5.50
C VAL A 49 -0.13 -1.51 -6.37
N TYR A 50 -1.30 -2.09 -6.11
CA TYR A 50 -2.53 -1.71 -6.78
C TYR A 50 -3.43 -0.92 -5.83
N ARG A 51 -4.09 0.11 -6.37
CA ARG A 51 -5.05 0.93 -5.64
C ARG A 51 -6.42 0.71 -6.24
N GLY A 52 -7.47 0.65 -5.41
CA GLY A 52 -8.81 0.42 -5.94
C GLY A 52 -9.16 -1.05 -6.14
N VAL A 53 -8.40 -1.97 -5.55
CA VAL A 53 -8.72 -3.40 -5.58
C VAL A 53 -9.87 -3.67 -4.60
N ASP A 54 -10.82 -4.53 -4.98
CA ASP A 54 -11.90 -4.96 -4.12
C ASP A 54 -11.36 -5.60 -2.83
N PRO A 55 -11.63 -5.03 -1.64
CA PRO A 55 -11.08 -5.53 -0.39
C PRO A 55 -11.53 -6.95 -0.07
N LYS A 56 -12.73 -7.35 -0.51
CA LYS A 56 -13.23 -8.71 -0.28
C LYS A 56 -12.41 -9.74 -1.04
N ALA A 57 -12.19 -9.50 -2.33
CA ALA A 57 -11.33 -10.33 -3.15
C ALA A 57 -9.90 -10.39 -2.58
N ALA A 58 -9.33 -9.24 -2.16
CA ALA A 58 -8.00 -9.21 -1.56
C ALA A 58 -7.90 -10.01 -0.25
N LEU A 59 -8.96 -10.06 0.56
CA LEU A 59 -9.03 -10.90 1.76
C LEU A 59 -9.14 -12.39 1.41
N GLN A 60 -9.94 -12.77 0.43
CA GLN A 60 -10.04 -14.16 -0.03
C GLN A 60 -8.69 -14.69 -0.53
N VAL A 61 -7.96 -13.88 -1.31
CA VAL A 61 -6.60 -14.24 -1.76
C VAL A 61 -5.66 -14.49 -0.58
N ARG A 62 -5.79 -13.72 0.52
CA ARG A 62 -5.01 -13.96 1.74
C ARG A 62 -5.42 -15.26 2.43
N GLN A 63 -6.73 -15.53 2.55
CA GLN A 63 -7.24 -16.76 3.15
C GLN A 63 -6.75 -18.01 2.40
N ILE A 64 -6.84 -18.01 1.06
CA ILE A 64 -6.34 -19.12 0.22
C ILE A 64 -4.83 -19.29 0.39
N ALA A 65 -4.08 -18.17 0.48
CA ALA A 65 -2.64 -18.22 0.71
C ALA A 65 -2.28 -18.83 2.07
N ASP A 66 -3.04 -18.50 3.11
CA ASP A 66 -2.85 -19.07 4.46
C ASP A 66 -3.21 -20.56 4.49
N GLU A 67 -4.27 -20.97 3.79
CA GLU A 67 -4.71 -22.37 3.66
C GLU A 67 -3.65 -23.22 2.92
N LEU A 68 -3.17 -22.74 1.78
CA LEU A 68 -2.16 -23.42 0.96
C LEU A 68 -0.73 -23.28 1.53
N LYS A 69 -0.53 -22.45 2.56
CA LYS A 69 0.78 -22.09 3.14
C LYS A 69 1.76 -21.51 2.10
N VAL A 70 1.25 -20.77 1.13
CA VAL A 70 2.02 -20.15 0.04
C VAL A 70 2.02 -18.62 0.21
N PRO A 71 3.06 -17.87 -0.21
CA PRO A 71 3.03 -16.42 -0.17
C PRO A 71 1.83 -15.84 -0.94
N THR A 72 1.14 -14.86 -0.35
CA THR A 72 -0.04 -14.20 -0.97
C THR A 72 0.21 -13.68 -2.39
N GLY A 73 1.44 -13.26 -2.69
CA GLY A 73 1.79 -12.77 -4.03
C GLY A 73 1.83 -13.85 -5.11
N GLU A 74 2.14 -15.10 -4.76
CA GLU A 74 2.13 -16.23 -5.70
C GLU A 74 0.69 -16.66 -6.00
N VAL A 75 -0.18 -16.70 -4.98
CA VAL A 75 -1.62 -16.95 -5.18
C VAL A 75 -2.24 -15.85 -6.03
N ALA A 76 -1.97 -14.57 -5.70
CA ALA A 76 -2.45 -13.44 -6.49
C ALA A 76 -1.93 -13.50 -7.94
N ARG A 77 -0.68 -13.92 -8.15
CA ARG A 77 -0.09 -14.10 -9.48
C ARG A 77 -0.86 -15.17 -10.26
N ALA A 78 -1.04 -16.37 -9.71
CA ALA A 78 -1.72 -17.47 -10.38
C ALA A 78 -3.17 -17.12 -10.76
N LEU A 79 -3.90 -16.47 -9.84
CA LEU A 79 -5.27 -16.02 -10.10
C LEU A 79 -5.33 -14.97 -11.22
N LEU A 80 -4.36 -14.05 -11.27
CA LEU A 80 -4.31 -13.01 -12.30
C LEU A 80 -3.87 -13.55 -13.66
N GLU A 81 -2.93 -14.51 -13.69
CA GLU A 81 -2.55 -15.22 -14.92
C GLU A 81 -3.78 -15.95 -15.49
N TYR A 82 -4.53 -16.67 -14.65
CA TYR A 82 -5.77 -17.33 -15.09
C TYR A 82 -6.81 -16.34 -15.65
N GLY A 83 -7.02 -15.20 -14.98
CA GLY A 83 -7.94 -14.17 -15.45
C GLY A 83 -7.50 -13.53 -16.77
N LEU A 84 -6.19 -13.32 -16.94
CA LEU A 84 -5.62 -12.79 -18.18
C LEU A 84 -5.75 -13.79 -19.34
N ASP A 85 -5.50 -15.07 -19.07
CA ASP A 85 -5.66 -16.14 -20.05
C ASP A 85 -7.12 -16.33 -20.45
N ALA A 86 -8.05 -16.21 -19.52
CA ALA A 86 -9.48 -16.27 -19.82
C ALA A 86 -9.93 -15.06 -20.67
N TYR A 87 -9.33 -13.89 -20.43
CA TYR A 87 -9.58 -12.72 -21.27
C TYR A 87 -9.01 -12.90 -22.68
N SER A 88 -7.78 -13.41 -22.81
CA SER A 88 -7.16 -13.64 -24.12
C SER A 88 -7.88 -14.72 -24.94
N ARG A 89 -8.45 -15.72 -24.27
CA ARG A 89 -9.31 -16.75 -24.88
C ARG A 89 -10.71 -16.26 -25.26
N GLY A 90 -11.15 -15.14 -24.69
CA GLY A 90 -12.51 -14.61 -24.88
C GLY A 90 -13.57 -15.20 -23.94
N ASP A 91 -13.16 -16.06 -22.99
CA ASP A 91 -14.04 -16.60 -21.94
C ASP A 91 -14.48 -15.52 -20.95
N LEU A 92 -13.61 -14.53 -20.72
CA LEU A 92 -13.88 -13.35 -19.90
C LEU A 92 -14.02 -12.11 -20.79
N ASN A 93 -15.26 -11.65 -20.99
CA ASN A 93 -15.52 -10.42 -21.74
C ASN A 93 -15.57 -9.20 -20.81
N LEU A 94 -14.67 -8.23 -21.02
CA LEU A 94 -14.62 -6.99 -20.27
C LEU A 94 -15.20 -5.84 -21.10
N SER A 95 -16.35 -5.32 -20.69
CA SER A 95 -16.95 -4.11 -21.29
C SER A 95 -16.68 -2.90 -20.37
N PRO A 96 -15.77 -1.99 -20.73
CA PRO A 96 -15.51 -0.80 -19.92
C PRO A 96 -16.75 0.10 -19.96
N ARG A 97 -17.17 0.59 -18.78
CA ARG A 97 -18.29 1.53 -18.65
C ARG A 97 -17.82 2.77 -17.89
N PRO A 98 -18.21 3.99 -18.33
CA PRO A 98 -17.91 5.19 -17.57
C PRO A 98 -18.46 5.08 -16.15
N ASN A 99 -17.58 5.22 -15.17
CA ASN A 99 -17.99 5.17 -13.77
C ASN A 99 -18.60 6.53 -13.36
N PRO A 100 -19.92 6.61 -13.09
CA PRO A 100 -20.57 7.89 -12.82
C PRO A 100 -20.06 8.55 -11.52
N ALA A 101 -19.54 7.77 -10.57
CA ALA A 101 -18.96 8.28 -9.34
C ALA A 101 -17.56 8.90 -9.53
N ARG A 102 -16.88 8.61 -10.65
CA ARG A 102 -15.53 9.10 -10.96
C ARG A 102 -15.50 10.10 -12.11
N LEU A 103 -16.66 10.49 -12.66
CA LEU A 103 -16.76 11.56 -13.64
C LEU A 103 -16.22 12.86 -13.06
N ARG A 104 -15.11 13.36 -13.63
CA ARG A 104 -14.62 14.71 -13.36
C ARG A 104 -15.32 15.66 -14.31
N MET A 105 -15.91 16.73 -13.77
CA MET A 105 -16.49 17.79 -14.59
C MET A 105 -15.35 18.55 -15.27
N THR A 106 -15.33 18.57 -16.60
CA THR A 106 -14.43 19.41 -17.40
C THR A 106 -15.14 20.69 -17.80
N LEU A 107 -14.45 21.83 -17.73
CA LEU A 107 -14.98 23.10 -18.21
C LEU A 107 -14.78 23.19 -19.72
N PHE A 108 -15.87 23.38 -20.47
CA PHE A 108 -15.82 23.82 -21.86
C PHE A 108 -16.36 25.25 -21.93
N PRO A 109 -15.69 26.19 -22.62
CA PRO A 109 -16.17 27.56 -22.73
C PRO A 109 -17.50 27.55 -23.51
N SER A 110 -18.60 27.77 -22.79
CA SER A 110 -19.92 27.93 -23.38
C SER A 110 -20.17 29.41 -23.61
N LYS A 111 -20.36 29.81 -24.87
CA LYS A 111 -20.61 31.22 -25.25
C LYS A 111 -21.98 31.73 -24.78
N ASP A 112 -22.88 30.83 -24.37
CA ASP A 112 -24.29 31.13 -24.07
C ASP A 112 -24.71 30.68 -22.66
N ALA A 113 -23.79 30.50 -21.71
CA ALA A 113 -24.16 30.04 -20.37
C ALA A 113 -24.88 31.15 -19.57
N PRO A 114 -26.18 31.03 -19.24
CA PRO A 114 -26.83 31.96 -18.32
C PRO A 114 -26.16 31.83 -16.95
N ALA A 115 -25.95 32.97 -16.27
CA ALA A 115 -25.35 33.06 -14.94
C ALA A 115 -26.14 32.22 -13.92
N ARG A 116 -25.81 30.92 -13.81
CA ARG A 116 -26.45 30.00 -12.87
C ARG A 116 -25.85 30.22 -11.49
N LYS A 117 -26.69 30.63 -10.53
CA LYS A 117 -26.34 30.65 -9.10
C LYS A 117 -25.89 29.26 -8.68
N VAL A 118 -24.64 29.16 -8.20
CA VAL A 118 -24.05 27.94 -7.66
C VAL A 118 -24.86 27.51 -6.44
N LYS A 119 -25.77 26.53 -6.60
CA LYS A 119 -26.42 25.89 -5.46
C LYS A 119 -25.34 25.10 -4.72
N LYS A 120 -25.09 25.44 -3.45
CA LYS A 120 -24.19 24.67 -2.57
C LYS A 120 -24.60 23.20 -2.65
N ALA A 121 -23.69 22.36 -3.14
CA ALA A 121 -23.92 20.92 -3.21
C ALA A 121 -24.15 20.41 -1.78
N GLY A 122 -25.36 19.93 -1.51
CA GLY A 122 -25.68 19.26 -0.25
C GLY A 122 -24.72 18.08 -0.04
N LYS A 123 -24.30 17.86 1.21
CA LYS A 123 -23.49 16.72 1.65
C LYS A 123 -24.06 15.43 1.05
N ARG A 124 -23.43 14.94 -0.02
CA ARG A 124 -23.74 13.62 -0.57
C ARG A 124 -23.24 12.60 0.45
N LYS A 125 -24.11 11.63 0.80
CA LYS A 125 -23.72 10.49 1.63
C LYS A 125 -22.55 9.78 0.93
N PRO A 126 -21.48 9.39 1.64
CA PRO A 126 -20.31 8.77 1.02
C PRO A 126 -20.74 7.44 0.38
N SER A 127 -20.80 7.42 -0.95
CA SER A 127 -21.25 6.25 -1.69
C SER A 127 -20.08 5.30 -1.90
N LYS A 128 -19.98 4.22 -1.10
CA LYS A 128 -19.01 3.11 -1.32
C LYS A 128 -17.57 3.61 -1.64
N GLU A 129 -17.24 4.78 -1.11
CA GLU A 129 -16.37 5.78 -1.75
C GLU A 129 -14.89 5.57 -1.42
N GLU A 130 -14.52 4.39 -0.91
CA GLU A 130 -13.22 4.16 -0.27
C GLU A 130 -12.43 3.00 -0.89
N ALA A 131 -12.95 2.37 -1.95
CA ALA A 131 -12.20 1.31 -2.64
C ALA A 131 -10.81 1.80 -3.12
N TRP A 132 -10.69 3.08 -3.56
CA TRP A 132 -9.40 3.67 -3.96
C TRP A 132 -8.41 3.91 -2.80
N ARG A 133 -8.88 3.88 -1.55
CA ARG A 133 -8.01 3.91 -0.36
C ARG A 133 -7.40 2.55 -0.05
N VAL A 134 -8.02 1.47 -0.53
CA VAL A 134 -7.48 0.12 -0.35
C VAL A 134 -6.27 -0.03 -1.24
N ILE A 135 -5.11 -0.06 -0.59
CA ILE A 135 -3.82 -0.31 -1.22
C ILE A 135 -3.49 -1.78 -0.99
N THR A 136 -3.52 -2.57 -2.05
CA THR A 136 -3.11 -3.97 -2.01
C THR A 136 -1.68 -4.08 -2.51
N THR A 137 -0.81 -4.62 -1.67
CA THR A 137 0.60 -4.83 -2.01
C THR A 137 0.93 -6.31 -2.08
N TRP A 138 1.45 -6.76 -3.22
CA TRP A 138 1.96 -8.11 -3.39
C TRP A 138 3.47 -8.08 -3.66
N ARG A 139 4.17 -9.09 -3.15
CA ARG A 139 5.62 -9.29 -3.32
C ARG A 139 5.86 -10.56 -4.13
N ASN A 140 7.06 -10.71 -4.69
CA ASN A 140 7.43 -11.81 -5.61
C ASN A 140 6.50 -11.90 -6.83
N PHE A 141 6.06 -10.75 -7.33
CA PHE A 141 5.18 -10.67 -8.48
C PHE A 141 5.98 -10.67 -9.79
N SER A 142 5.47 -11.34 -10.83
CA SER A 142 6.13 -11.37 -12.14
C SER A 142 6.14 -9.98 -12.79
N PRO A 143 7.30 -9.48 -13.26
CA PRO A 143 7.37 -8.17 -13.91
C PRO A 143 6.64 -8.16 -15.27
N GLU A 144 6.58 -9.30 -15.96
CA GLU A 144 5.90 -9.47 -17.25
C GLU A 144 4.39 -9.32 -17.08
N LEU A 145 3.80 -10.09 -16.17
CA LEU A 145 2.38 -10.00 -15.82
C LEU A 145 1.98 -8.58 -15.38
N LYS A 146 2.83 -7.90 -14.60
CA LYS A 146 2.61 -6.51 -14.22
C LYS A 146 2.54 -5.59 -15.45
N HIS A 147 3.42 -5.80 -16.42
CA HIS A 147 3.47 -5.02 -17.64
C HIS A 147 2.23 -5.28 -18.51
N GLU A 148 1.85 -6.53 -18.71
CA GLU A 148 0.68 -6.92 -19.49
C GLU A 148 -0.62 -6.32 -18.92
N ILE A 149 -0.83 -6.44 -17.61
CA ILE A 149 -1.98 -5.82 -16.93
C ILE A 149 -1.94 -4.29 -17.07
N ALA A 150 -0.75 -3.67 -16.99
CA ALA A 150 -0.61 -2.23 -17.16
C ALA A 150 -0.90 -1.76 -18.59
N VAL A 151 -0.48 -2.53 -19.60
CA VAL A 151 -0.77 -2.26 -21.01
C VAL A 151 -2.27 -2.41 -21.29
N LEU A 152 -2.89 -3.47 -20.78
CA LEU A 152 -4.32 -3.72 -20.97
C LEU A 152 -5.20 -2.67 -20.28
N ALA A 153 -4.77 -2.16 -19.13
CA ALA A 153 -5.44 -1.06 -18.42
C ALA A 153 -5.21 0.32 -19.04
N SER A 154 -4.18 0.49 -19.88
CA SER A 154 -3.86 1.79 -20.49
C SER A 154 -4.89 2.21 -21.53
N ASP A 155 -4.80 3.47 -21.98
CA ASP A 155 -5.62 4.07 -23.04
C ASP A 155 -5.61 3.25 -24.35
N LYS A 156 -4.57 2.44 -24.57
CA LYS A 156 -4.45 1.57 -25.75
C LYS A 156 -5.29 0.29 -25.65
N GLY A 157 -5.74 -0.05 -24.45
CA GLY A 157 -6.54 -1.24 -24.16
C GLY A 157 -7.97 -0.85 -23.78
N LEU A 158 -8.31 -1.02 -22.51
CA LEU A 158 -9.67 -0.80 -22.00
C LEU A 158 -9.92 0.60 -21.45
N ASP A 159 -8.87 1.41 -21.21
CA ASP A 159 -8.95 2.70 -20.51
C ASP A 159 -9.68 2.58 -19.15
N VAL A 160 -9.21 1.65 -18.32
CA VAL A 160 -9.82 1.33 -17.01
C VAL A 160 -8.75 1.41 -15.92
N PRO A 161 -9.07 1.91 -14.72
CA PRO A 161 -8.15 1.89 -13.60
C PRO A 161 -7.62 0.48 -13.30
N VAL A 162 -6.30 0.33 -13.20
CA VAL A 162 -5.63 -0.97 -12.99
C VAL A 162 -6.23 -1.77 -11.83
N GLY A 163 -6.56 -1.13 -10.71
CA GLY A 163 -7.15 -1.83 -9.56
C GLY A 163 -8.55 -2.40 -9.82
N GLU A 164 -9.34 -1.76 -10.68
CA GLU A 164 -10.66 -2.24 -11.07
C GLU A 164 -10.54 -3.47 -11.99
N LEU A 165 -9.65 -3.39 -12.97
CA LEU A 165 -9.29 -4.53 -13.82
C LEU A 165 -8.82 -5.73 -12.99
N VAL A 166 -7.86 -5.52 -12.09
CA VAL A 166 -7.35 -6.54 -11.16
C VAL A 166 -8.47 -7.12 -10.30
N SER A 167 -9.43 -6.30 -9.87
CA SER A 167 -10.58 -6.78 -9.09
C SER A 167 -11.46 -7.74 -9.89
N VAL A 168 -11.75 -7.41 -11.15
CA VAL A 168 -12.57 -8.26 -12.02
C VAL A 168 -11.85 -9.59 -12.31
N PHE A 169 -10.55 -9.54 -12.61
CA PHE A 169 -9.75 -10.76 -12.79
C PHE A 169 -9.74 -11.63 -11.53
N LEU A 170 -9.52 -11.04 -10.35
CA LEU A 170 -9.58 -11.79 -9.10
C LEU A 170 -10.97 -12.38 -8.86
N GLN A 171 -12.05 -11.63 -9.07
CA GLN A 171 -13.41 -12.14 -8.86
C GLN A 171 -13.73 -13.30 -9.82
N TYR A 172 -13.27 -13.24 -11.06
CA TYR A 172 -13.44 -14.33 -12.02
C TYR A 172 -12.65 -15.57 -11.60
N ALA A 173 -11.36 -15.40 -11.28
CA ALA A 173 -10.49 -16.50 -10.88
C ALA A 173 -10.90 -17.14 -9.54
N LEU A 174 -11.38 -16.34 -8.58
CA LEU A 174 -11.90 -16.84 -7.30
C LEU A 174 -13.16 -17.69 -7.50
N LYS A 175 -14.06 -17.31 -8.42
CA LYS A 175 -15.22 -18.15 -8.78
C LYS A 175 -14.78 -19.46 -9.42
N ALA A 176 -13.76 -19.43 -10.29
CA ALA A 176 -13.19 -20.63 -10.89
C ALA A 176 -12.50 -21.53 -9.85
N TYR A 177 -11.87 -20.94 -8.84
CA TYR A 177 -11.28 -21.68 -7.71
C TYR A 177 -12.37 -22.34 -6.85
N GLU A 178 -13.43 -21.60 -6.49
CA GLU A 178 -14.55 -22.12 -5.70
C GLU A 178 -15.34 -23.23 -6.43
N SER A 179 -15.43 -23.18 -7.75
CA SER A 179 -16.07 -24.21 -8.58
C SER A 179 -15.17 -25.41 -8.88
N GLY A 180 -13.87 -25.31 -8.61
CA GLY A 180 -12.88 -26.37 -8.88
C GLY A 180 -12.30 -26.36 -10.30
N ASP A 181 -12.69 -25.40 -11.16
CA ASP A 181 -12.13 -25.22 -12.50
C ASP A 181 -10.65 -24.78 -12.44
N LEU A 182 -10.27 -24.06 -11.38
CA LEU A 182 -8.90 -23.64 -11.12
C LEU A 182 -8.33 -24.38 -9.90
N ALA A 183 -7.54 -25.42 -10.16
CA ALA A 183 -6.81 -26.14 -9.11
C ALA A 183 -5.46 -25.48 -8.83
N LEU A 184 -5.28 -24.93 -7.62
CA LEU A 184 -4.00 -24.41 -7.16
C LEU A 184 -3.24 -25.51 -6.40
N GLN A 185 -2.16 -26.01 -6.97
CA GLN A 185 -1.28 -26.96 -6.29
C GLN A 185 -0.08 -26.25 -5.68
N PRO A 186 0.15 -26.35 -4.36
CA PRO A 186 1.33 -25.79 -3.73
C PRO A 186 2.55 -26.60 -4.14
N VAL A 187 3.47 -25.97 -4.88
CA VAL A 187 4.77 -26.56 -5.23
C VAL A 187 5.82 -26.05 -4.25
N GLU A 188 6.51 -26.99 -3.60
CA GLU A 188 7.59 -26.66 -2.67
C GLU A 188 8.71 -25.91 -3.39
N LYS A 189 8.93 -24.65 -3.01
CA LYS A 189 10.11 -23.89 -3.41
C LYS A 189 11.10 -23.94 -2.24
N ILE A 190 12.23 -24.60 -2.44
CA ILE A 190 13.34 -24.61 -1.48
C ILE A 190 13.79 -23.16 -1.30
N THR A 191 13.41 -22.57 -0.16
CA THR A 191 13.60 -21.15 0.05
C THR A 191 14.76 -20.87 0.98
N ARG A 192 15.06 -21.75 1.96
CA ARG A 192 16.25 -21.70 2.82
C ARG A 192 16.56 -23.08 3.41
N TYR A 193 17.85 -23.39 3.58
CA TYR A 193 18.31 -24.51 4.41
C TYR A 193 17.95 -24.23 5.88
N SER A 194 17.39 -25.22 6.59
CA SER A 194 17.27 -25.17 8.05
C SER A 194 18.60 -25.60 8.67
N LEU A 195 19.02 -24.91 9.74
CA LEU A 195 20.12 -25.38 10.57
C LEU A 195 19.56 -26.38 11.57
N ALA A 196 19.96 -27.65 11.43
CA ALA A 196 19.68 -28.67 12.44
C ALA A 196 20.72 -28.55 13.57
N LEU A 197 20.24 -28.55 14.82
CA LEU A 197 21.10 -28.55 16.01
C LEU A 197 21.18 -29.99 16.52
N GLY A 198 22.18 -30.72 16.05
CA GLY A 198 22.36 -32.14 16.35
C GLY A 198 22.43 -32.96 15.06
N GLY A 199 23.57 -33.61 14.84
CA GLY A 199 23.73 -34.53 13.72
C GLY A 199 22.94 -35.80 13.99
N ASP A 200 21.80 -35.93 13.33
CA ASP A 200 21.16 -37.21 13.07
C ASP A 200 20.59 -37.13 11.65
N PHE A 201 21.25 -37.86 10.75
CA PHE A 201 20.75 -38.30 9.44
C PHE A 201 20.49 -39.80 9.54
#